data_AF-A0A7S4KII4-F1
#
_entry.id   AF-A0A7S4KII4-F1
#
_cell.length_a   1.000
_cell.length_b   1.000
_cell.length_c   1.000
_cell.angle_alpha   90.00
_cell.angle_beta   90.00
_cell.angle_gamma   90.00
#
_symmetry.space_group_name_H-M   'P 1'
#
loop_
_entity.id
_entity.type
_entity.pdbx_description
1 polymer ?
#
loop_
_entity_poly.entity_id
_entity_poly.type
_entity_poly.pdbx_seq_one_letter_code
_entity_poly.pdbx_strand_id
1 'polypeptide(L)'
;ANSQSLSREVLTTCCEFPILSELFRFRAGKIFLINVPSVFSKCWSLIKPLLDDVTKQKVGLYSSPEQWKLAVQECFDLDLLPKQLGGSTILPYDPHSLDP
;
A
#
# COMPACT_ATOMS: atom_id res chain seq x y z
N ALA A 1 -35.65 -10.58 -18.62
CA ALA A 1 -34.64 -11.23 -17.75
C ALA A 1 -33.40 -10.34 -17.74
N ASN A 2 -32.82 -9.89 -16.64
CA ASN A 2 -33.12 -10.08 -15.24
C ASN A 2 -32.44 -8.92 -14.48
N SER A 3 -33.14 -7.80 -14.25
CA SER A 3 -32.55 -6.62 -13.56
C SER A 3 -32.29 -6.89 -12.07
N GLN A 4 -32.75 -8.04 -11.56
CA GLN A 4 -32.56 -8.46 -10.16
C GLN A 4 -31.31 -9.33 -9.92
N SER A 5 -30.63 -9.83 -10.96
CA SER A 5 -29.40 -10.64 -10.78
C SER A 5 -28.15 -9.77 -10.63
N LEU A 6 -28.06 -8.67 -11.38
CA LEU A 6 -26.93 -7.72 -11.32
C LEU A 6 -26.80 -7.04 -9.94
N SER A 7 -27.93 -6.72 -9.29
CA SER A 7 -27.91 -6.08 -7.97
C SER A 7 -27.35 -6.99 -6.88
N ARG A 8 -27.46 -8.32 -7.04
CA ARG A 8 -26.97 -9.29 -6.05
C ARG A 8 -25.47 -9.55 -6.16
N GLU A 9 -24.89 -9.52 -7.36
CA GLU A 9 -23.43 -9.66 -7.55
C GLU A 9 -22.68 -8.40 -7.09
N VAL A 10 -23.23 -7.21 -7.37
CA VAL A 10 -22.63 -5.95 -6.92
C VAL A 10 -22.71 -5.80 -5.40
N LEU A 11 -23.84 -6.17 -4.78
CA LEU A 11 -23.98 -6.13 -3.32
C LEU A 11 -23.10 -7.16 -2.59
N THR A 12 -22.88 -8.34 -3.17
CA THR A 12 -21.99 -9.35 -2.59
C THR A 12 -20.54 -8.89 -2.59
N THR A 13 -20.09 -8.23 -3.67
CA THR A 13 -18.73 -7.69 -3.77
C THR A 13 -18.45 -6.57 -2.76
N CYS A 14 -19.45 -5.76 -2.40
CA CYS A 14 -19.29 -4.70 -1.40
C CYS A 14 -19.18 -5.23 0.04
N CYS A 15 -19.68 -6.43 0.33
CA CYS A 15 -19.64 -7.02 1.68
C CYS A 15 -18.33 -7.73 2.02
N GLU A 16 -17.51 -8.13 1.04
CA GLU A 16 -16.19 -8.75 1.27
C GLU A 16 -15.05 -7.72 1.42
N PHE A 17 -15.21 -6.51 0.88
CA PHE A 17 -14.26 -5.40 1.03
C PHE A 17 -14.02 -4.89 2.48
N PRO A 18 -15.01 -4.81 3.39
CA PRO A 18 -14.79 -4.29 4.74
C PRO A 18 -13.81 -5.14 5.56
N ILE A 19 -13.74 -6.45 5.36
CA ILE A 19 -12.81 -7.29 6.13
C ILE A 19 -11.36 -6.95 5.79
N LEU A 20 -11.07 -6.67 4.50
CA LEU A 20 -9.75 -6.26 4.05
C LEU A 20 -9.37 -4.88 4.63
N SER A 21 -10.31 -3.93 4.65
CA SER A 21 -10.04 -2.59 5.21
C SER A 21 -9.80 -2.63 6.72
N GLU A 22 -10.52 -3.48 7.46
CA GLU A 22 -10.35 -3.69 8.90
C GLU A 22 -9.00 -4.36 9.22
N LEU A 23 -8.59 -5.38 8.47
CA LEU A 23 -7.31 -6.06 8.67
C LEU A 23 -6.13 -5.10 8.43
N PHE A 24 -6.19 -4.28 7.38
CA PHE A 24 -5.19 -3.25 7.14
C PHE A 24 -5.21 -2.16 8.21
N ARG A 25 -6.39 -1.78 8.75
CA ARG A 25 -6.50 -0.76 9.82
C ARG A 25 -5.72 -1.16 11.07
N PHE A 26 -5.79 -2.42 11.51
CA PHE A 26 -5.14 -2.86 12.75
C PHE A 26 -3.72 -3.41 12.56
N ARG A 27 -3.38 -3.96 11.38
CA ARG A 27 -2.06 -4.58 11.15
C ARG A 27 -1.04 -3.64 10.52
N ALA A 28 -1.47 -2.68 9.71
CA ALA A 28 -0.54 -1.74 9.09
C ALA A 28 -0.28 -0.54 10.02
N GLY A 29 0.97 -0.38 10.44
CA GLY A 29 1.40 0.81 11.19
C GLY A 29 1.47 2.04 10.29
N LYS A 30 2.25 1.96 9.21
CA LYS A 30 2.41 3.02 8.20
C LYS A 30 2.78 2.37 6.86
N ILE A 31 2.18 2.83 5.77
CA ILE A 31 2.36 2.27 4.43
C ILE A 31 3.03 3.32 3.56
N PHE A 32 4.20 2.99 3.01
CA PHE A 32 4.95 3.87 2.12
C PHE A 32 4.90 3.30 0.70
N LEU A 33 4.28 4.03 -0.21
CA LEU A 33 4.35 3.74 -1.63
C LEU A 33 5.39 4.67 -2.25
N ILE A 34 6.50 4.10 -2.69
CA ILE A 34 7.66 4.80 -3.27
C ILE A 34 7.72 4.59 -4.79
N ASN A 35 8.34 5.53 -5.51
CA ASN A 35 8.46 5.51 -6.97
C ASN A 35 7.10 5.34 -7.69
N VAL A 36 6.06 5.97 -7.14
CA VAL A 36 4.70 5.76 -7.65
C VAL A 36 4.45 6.69 -8.84
N PRO A 37 4.04 6.16 -10.01
CA PRO A 37 3.71 6.99 -11.17
C PRO A 37 2.50 7.89 -10.86
N SER A 38 2.48 9.10 -11.42
CA SER A 38 1.44 10.10 -11.14
C SER A 38 0.01 9.63 -11.43
N VAL A 39 -0.15 8.62 -12.29
CA VAL A 39 -1.44 7.96 -12.57
C VAL A 39 -2.01 7.29 -11.33
N PHE A 40 -1.15 6.74 -10.46
CA PHE A 40 -1.58 6.09 -9.24
C PHE A 40 -2.27 7.06 -8.27
N SER A 41 -1.86 8.32 -8.23
CA SER A 41 -2.54 9.34 -7.39
C SER A 41 -4.01 9.53 -7.81
N LYS A 42 -4.29 9.42 -9.11
CA LYS A 42 -5.66 9.45 -9.64
C LYS A 42 -6.44 8.20 -9.26
N CYS A 43 -5.86 7.02 -9.44
CA CYS A 43 -6.48 5.76 -9.00
C CYS A 43 -6.73 5.73 -7.49
N TRP A 44 -5.76 6.19 -6.69
CA TRP A 44 -5.87 6.31 -5.25
C TRP A 44 -7.03 7.20 -4.84
N SER A 45 -7.29 8.28 -5.59
CA SER A 45 -8.43 9.17 -5.32
C SER A 45 -9.79 8.51 -5.53
N LEU A 46 -9.87 7.49 -6.39
CA LEU A 46 -11.08 6.67 -6.59
C LEU A 46 -11.26 5.62 -5.49
N ILE A 47 -10.15 5.13 -4.91
CA ILE A 47 -10.16 4.10 -3.86
C ILE A 47 -10.32 4.71 -2.46
N LYS A 48 -9.80 5.94 -2.25
CA LYS A 48 -9.94 6.71 -1.01
C LYS A 48 -11.35 6.68 -0.41
N PRO A 49 -12.45 6.96 -1.14
CA PRO A 49 -13.79 6.97 -0.54
C PRO A 49 -14.23 5.61 0.03
N LEU A 50 -13.62 4.50 -0.38
CA LEU A 50 -13.90 3.17 0.16
C LEU A 50 -13.05 2.85 1.41
N LEU A 51 -12.03 3.66 1.70
CA LEU A 51 -11.15 3.46 2.85
C LEU A 51 -11.55 4.37 4.00
N ASP A 52 -11.31 3.87 5.21
CA ASP A 52 -11.47 4.63 6.44
C ASP A 52 -10.42 5.73 6.58
N ASP A 53 -10.75 6.83 7.28
CA ASP A 53 -9.86 7.97 7.45
C ASP A 53 -8.57 7.60 8.21
N VAL A 54 -8.63 6.64 9.13
CA VAL A 54 -7.44 6.12 9.84
C VAL A 54 -6.50 5.44 8.86
N THR A 55 -7.02 4.68 7.90
CA THR A 55 -6.22 3.98 6.88
C THR A 55 -5.65 4.97 5.86
N LYS A 56 -6.41 6.01 5.49
CA LYS A 56 -5.91 7.08 4.59
C LYS A 56 -4.70 7.81 5.17
N GLN A 57 -4.73 8.12 6.48
CA GLN A 57 -3.65 8.84 7.15
C GLN A 57 -2.37 8.01 7.27
N LYS A 58 -2.49 6.68 7.28
CA LYS A 58 -1.35 5.75 7.34
C LYS A 58 -0.62 5.59 6.01
N VAL A 59 -1.27 5.91 4.88
CA VAL A 59 -0.72 5.71 3.54
C VAL A 59 -0.04 6.98 3.03
N GLY A 60 1.29 6.92 2.90
CA GLY A 60 2.09 7.94 2.25
C GLY A 60 2.38 7.59 0.79
N LEU A 61 1.97 8.46 -0.13
CA LEU A 61 2.31 8.37 -1.55
C LEU A 61 3.47 9.30 -1.86
N TYR A 62 4.54 8.74 -2.41
CA TYR A 62 5.72 9.53 -2.76
C TYR A 62 6.17 9.23 -4.19
N SER A 63 6.07 10.25 -5.05
CA SER A 63 6.47 10.14 -6.45
C SER A 63 7.95 10.46 -6.66
N SER A 64 8.51 11.39 -5.89
CA SER A 64 9.90 11.82 -6.07
C SER A 64 10.86 11.05 -5.16
N PRO A 65 12.06 10.68 -5.66
CA PRO A 65 13.07 9.97 -4.89
C PRO A 65 13.56 10.70 -3.65
N GLU A 66 13.67 12.02 -3.72
CA GLU A 66 14.11 12.84 -2.61
C GLU A 66 13.08 12.86 -1.47
N GLN A 67 11.79 12.94 -1.82
CA GLN A 67 10.69 12.98 -0.86
C GLN A 67 10.53 11.66 -0.12
N TRP A 68 10.59 10.53 -0.84
CA TRP A 68 10.41 9.23 -0.19
C TRP A 68 11.63 8.82 0.62
N LYS A 69 12.85 9.17 0.17
CA LYS A 69 14.06 8.90 0.95
C LYS A 69 14.01 9.59 2.30
N LEU A 70 13.67 10.88 2.34
CA LEU A 70 13.50 11.60 3.60
C LEU A 70 12.46 10.93 4.52
N ALA A 71 11.29 10.59 3.97
CA ALA A 71 10.23 9.95 4.75
C ALA A 71 10.62 8.56 5.28
N VAL A 72 11.42 7.79 4.52
CA VAL A 72 11.97 6.51 4.95
C VAL A 72 13.03 6.71 6.04
N GLN A 73 13.93 7.69 5.88
CA GLN A 73 14.95 8.04 6.88
C GLN A 73 14.35 8.47 8.22
N GLU A 74 13.22 9.17 8.22
CA GLU A 74 12.54 9.58 9.45
C GLU A 74 11.85 8.42 10.18
N CYS A 75 11.40 7.39 9.44
CA CYS A 75 10.57 6.33 9.99
C CYS A 75 11.31 5.02 10.22
N PHE A 76 12.46 4.82 9.59
CA PHE A 76 13.21 3.58 9.65
C PHE A 76 14.71 3.83 9.84
N ASP A 77 15.37 2.88 10.48
CA ASP A 77 16.82 2.87 10.60
C ASP A 77 17.45 2.48 9.25
N LEU A 78 18.30 3.36 8.72
CA LEU A 78 18.94 3.19 7.42
C LEU A 78 19.94 2.04 7.41
N ASP A 79 20.50 1.71 8.56
CA ASP A 79 21.43 0.59 8.68
C ASP A 79 20.72 -0.76 8.57
N LEU A 80 19.39 -0.81 8.75
CA LEU A 80 18.61 -2.03 8.55
C LEU A 80 17.96 -2.10 7.16
N LEU A 81 17.89 -0.98 6.44
CA LEU A 81 17.24 -0.93 5.13
C LEU A 81 18.20 -1.27 3.98
N PRO A 82 17.74 -2.02 2.97
CA PRO A 82 18.48 -2.24 1.75
C PRO A 82 18.77 -0.94 1.00
N LYS A 83 19.92 -0.85 0.32
CA LYS A 83 20.27 0.28 -0.55
C LYS A 83 19.22 0.62 -1.61
N GLN A 84 18.51 -0.37 -2.13
CA GLN A 84 17.45 -0.18 -3.13
C GLN A 84 16.27 0.63 -2.59
N LEU A 85 16.04 0.56 -1.29
CA LEU A 85 14.98 1.28 -0.57
C LEU A 85 15.53 2.49 0.19
N GLY A 86 16.70 3.00 -0.21
CA GLY A 86 17.28 4.22 0.37
C GLY A 86 18.08 4.03 1.66
N GLY A 87 18.29 2.79 2.13
CA GLY A 87 19.15 2.49 3.28
C GLY A 87 20.62 2.28 2.91
N SER A 88 21.40 1.81 3.87
CA SER A 88 22.86 1.57 3.75
C SER A 88 23.20 0.08 3.64
N THR A 89 22.28 -0.81 4.03
CA THR A 89 22.56 -2.25 4.10
C THR A 89 22.59 -2.92 2.73
N ILE A 90 23.54 -3.83 2.57
CA ILE A 90 23.68 -4.71 1.42
C ILE A 90 23.15 -6.07 1.84
N LEU A 91 21.95 -6.43 1.38
CA LEU A 91 21.44 -7.77 1.58
C LEU A 91 22.15 -8.72 0.60
N PRO A 92 22.77 -9.81 1.07
CA PRO A 92 23.28 -10.84 0.17
C PRO A 92 22.09 -11.48 -0.55
N TYR A 93 22.14 -11.51 -1.88
CA TYR A 93 21.15 -12.21 -2.69
C TYR A 93 21.40 -13.71 -2.55
N ASP A 94 20.49 -14.42 -1.87
CA ASP A 94 20.50 -15.87 -1.81
C ASP A 94 19.63 -16.44 -2.95
N PRO A 95 20.20 -17.12 -3.96
CA PRO A 95 19.43 -17.70 -5.05
C PRO A 95 18.51 -18.86 -4.60
N HIS A 96 18.68 -19.40 -3.39
CA HIS A 96 17.89 -20.51 -2.85
C HIS A 96 16.70 -20.08 -1.98
N SER A 97 16.49 -18.78 -1.77
CA SER A 97 15.38 -18.30 -0.93
C SER A 97 14.04 -18.14 -1.67
N LEU A 98 13.94 -18.58 -2.92
CA LEU A 98 12.72 -18.57 -3.73
C LEU A 98 12.18 -19.99 -3.95
N ASP A 99 11.99 -20.72 -2.86
CA ASP A 99 11.23 -21.96 -2.87
C ASP A 99 9.78 -21.63 -2.41
N PRO A 100 8.74 -21.95 -3.21
CA PRO A 100 7.33 -21.69 -2.86
C PRO A 100 6.82 -22.52 -1.68
#